data_AF-A0A246B9S7-F1
#
_entry.id   AF-A0A246B9S7-F1
#
_cell.length_a   1.000
_cell.length_b   1.000
_cell.length_c   1.000
_cell.angle_alpha   90.00
_cell.angle_beta   90.00
_cell.angle_gamma   90.00
#
_symmetry.space_group_name_H-M   'P 1'
#
loop_
_entity.id
_entity.type
_entity.pdbx_description
1 polymer ?
#
loop_
_entity_poly.entity_id
_entity_poly.type
_entity_poly.pdbx_seq_one_letter_code
_entity_poly.pdbx_strand_id
1 'polypeptide(L)'
;MIHDKDYIIRIVKQFSEFLSKMILGGKNEGEHSEWERIFDTNMNDTFKISFETLASKSSDEIINLINEKDKAHHVPYLELLGHLFYFKNKENPCTDFAAKAKTFYEMYLQQSGIFSMPIVSRINELKAQL
;
A
#
# COMPACT_ATOMS: atom_id res chain seq x y z
N MET A 1 -14.58 -22.82 -6.56
CA MET A 1 -14.05 -21.51 -7.01
C MET A 1 -14.36 -20.35 -6.04
N ILE A 2 -14.83 -20.61 -4.80
CA ILE A 2 -15.02 -19.58 -3.75
C ILE A 2 -13.69 -19.28 -3.03
N HIS A 3 -12.81 -20.28 -2.92
CA HIS A 3 -11.53 -20.19 -2.21
C HIS A 3 -10.54 -19.15 -2.77
N ASP A 4 -10.51 -18.90 -4.08
CA ASP A 4 -9.51 -18.01 -4.69
C ASP A 4 -9.76 -16.53 -4.37
N LYS A 5 -11.03 -16.12 -4.23
CA LYS A 5 -11.38 -14.73 -3.91
C LYS A 5 -10.96 -14.36 -2.49
N ASP A 6 -11.28 -15.22 -1.52
CA ASP A 6 -10.89 -15.03 -0.12
C ASP A 6 -9.38 -15.09 0.06
N TYR A 7 -8.70 -15.94 -0.72
CA TYR A 7 -7.24 -16.05 -0.70
C TYR A 7 -6.55 -14.75 -1.15
N ILE A 8 -7.01 -14.14 -2.26
CA ILE A 8 -6.44 -12.87 -2.75
C ILE A 8 -6.63 -11.75 -1.71
N ILE A 9 -7.85 -11.61 -1.17
CA ILE A 9 -8.12 -10.61 -0.12
C ILE A 9 -7.21 -10.84 1.08
N ARG A 10 -6.97 -12.09 1.47
CA ARG A 10 -6.08 -12.43 2.59
C ARG A 10 -4.66 -11.96 2.34
N ILE A 11 -4.09 -12.22 1.16
CA ILE A 11 -2.73 -11.77 0.81
C ILE A 11 -2.63 -10.25 0.88
N VAL A 12 -3.58 -9.54 0.27
CA VAL A 12 -3.61 -8.07 0.25
C VAL A 12 -3.64 -7.50 1.67
N LYS A 13 -4.50 -8.05 2.54
CA LYS A 13 -4.61 -7.63 3.94
C LYS A 13 -3.35 -7.95 4.74
N GLN A 14 -2.79 -9.15 4.58
CA GLN A 14 -1.53 -9.54 5.23
C GLN A 14 -0.40 -8.58 4.87
N PHE A 15 -0.31 -8.19 3.59
CA PHE A 15 0.70 -7.22 3.16
C PHE A 15 0.41 -5.81 3.72
N SER A 16 -0.84 -5.37 3.71
CA SER A 16 -1.26 -4.08 4.29
C SER A 16 -0.90 -4.00 5.79
N GLU A 17 -1.20 -5.06 6.54
CA GLU A 17 -0.89 -5.18 7.98
C GLU A 17 0.61 -5.20 8.24
N PHE A 18 1.37 -5.94 7.43
CA PHE A 18 2.83 -5.95 7.47
C PHE A 18 3.38 -4.53 7.34
N LEU A 19 2.98 -3.79 6.30
CA LEU A 19 3.44 -2.42 6.08
C LEU A 19 3.01 -1.48 7.21
N SER A 20 1.77 -1.61 7.71
CA SER A 20 1.31 -0.79 8.84
C SER A 20 2.16 -1.00 10.10
N LYS A 21 2.59 -2.24 10.38
CA LYS A 21 3.51 -2.52 11.50
C LYS A 21 4.88 -1.88 11.26
N MET A 22 5.41 -1.98 10.04
CA MET A 22 6.70 -1.37 9.69
C MET A 22 6.65 0.16 9.82
N ILE A 23 5.54 0.79 9.43
CA ILE A 23 5.32 2.24 9.55
C ILE A 23 5.34 2.71 11.02
N LEU A 24 4.84 1.89 11.95
CA LEU A 24 4.76 2.24 13.37
C LEU A 24 6.08 2.05 14.14
N GLY A 25 7.18 1.79 13.44
CA GLY A 25 8.49 1.62 14.08
C GLY A 25 8.81 0.18 14.44
N GLY A 26 8.21 -0.82 13.78
CA GLY A 26 8.57 -2.23 13.92
C GLY A 26 9.98 -2.61 13.44
N LYS A 27 10.88 -1.64 13.23
CA LYS A 27 12.28 -1.88 12.85
C LYS A 27 13.11 -2.09 14.12
N ASN A 28 13.38 -3.35 14.47
CA ASN A 28 14.46 -3.68 15.42
C ASN A 28 15.81 -3.56 14.70
N GLU A 29 16.83 -3.02 15.37
CA GLU A 29 18.19 -2.91 14.81
C GLU A 29 18.76 -4.33 14.55
N GLY A 30 18.95 -4.70 13.28
CA GLY A 30 19.60 -5.97 12.86
C GLY A 30 18.83 -6.85 11.87
N GLU A 31 17.54 -6.58 11.61
CA GLU A 31 16.66 -7.46 10.80
C GLU A 31 16.48 -7.01 9.33
N HIS A 32 17.28 -6.04 8.85
CA HIS A 32 17.00 -5.32 7.60
C HIS A 32 16.82 -6.24 6.38
N SER A 33 17.67 -7.26 6.23
CA SER A 33 17.65 -8.19 5.10
C SER A 33 16.47 -9.18 5.11
N GLU A 34 15.94 -9.50 6.30
CA GLU A 34 14.75 -10.34 6.42
C GLU A 34 13.50 -9.57 6.02
N TRP A 35 13.40 -8.31 6.44
CA TRP A 35 12.28 -7.44 6.08
C TRP A 35 12.19 -7.16 4.58
N GLU A 36 13.34 -6.94 3.91
CA GLU A 36 13.39 -6.79 2.46
C GLU A 36 12.89 -8.04 1.74
N ARG A 37 13.32 -9.23 2.17
CA ARG A 37 12.83 -10.49 1.61
C ARG A 37 11.31 -10.67 1.82
N ILE A 38 10.81 -10.36 3.00
CA ILE A 38 9.37 -10.44 3.32
C ILE A 38 8.59 -9.44 2.44
N PHE A 39 9.10 -8.22 2.28
CA PHE A 39 8.52 -7.20 1.42
C PHE A 39 8.45 -7.67 -0.05
N ASP A 40 9.56 -8.17 -0.60
CA ASP A 40 9.62 -8.64 -1.99
C ASP A 40 8.71 -9.84 -2.23
N THR A 41 8.63 -10.76 -1.27
CA THR A 41 7.70 -11.90 -1.31
C THR A 41 6.26 -11.41 -1.36
N ASN A 42 5.87 -10.49 -0.48
CA ASN A 42 4.53 -9.93 -0.46
C ASN A 42 4.20 -9.12 -1.73
N MET A 43 5.17 -8.37 -2.27
CA MET A 43 5.02 -7.65 -3.54
C MET A 43 4.72 -8.62 -4.69
N ASN A 44 5.52 -9.69 -4.81
CA ASN A 44 5.33 -10.69 -5.84
C ASN A 44 4.02 -11.48 -5.64
N ASP A 45 3.66 -11.82 -4.40
CA ASP A 45 2.43 -12.53 -4.10
C ASP A 45 1.18 -11.70 -4.44
N THR A 46 1.23 -10.39 -4.18
CA THR A 46 0.09 -9.47 -4.33
C THR A 46 -0.05 -8.90 -5.74
N PHE A 47 1.05 -8.46 -6.34
CA PHE A 47 1.07 -7.70 -7.60
C PHE A 47 1.73 -8.44 -8.76
N LYS A 48 2.50 -9.51 -8.50
CA LYS A 48 3.27 -10.27 -9.52
C LYS A 48 4.32 -9.43 -10.27
N ILE A 49 4.67 -8.25 -9.74
CA ILE A 49 5.68 -7.34 -10.26
C ILE A 49 6.49 -6.74 -9.11
N SER A 50 7.68 -6.21 -9.42
CA SER A 50 8.52 -5.52 -8.44
C SER A 50 7.91 -4.16 -8.03
N PHE A 51 8.38 -3.61 -6.91
CA PHE A 51 7.95 -2.29 -6.48
C PHE A 51 8.33 -1.21 -7.49
N GLU A 52 9.52 -1.28 -8.08
CA GLU A 52 10.02 -0.31 -9.06
C GLU A 52 9.12 -0.29 -10.31
N THR A 53 8.68 -1.47 -10.75
CA THR A 53 7.78 -1.64 -11.90
C THR A 53 6.38 -1.08 -11.60
N LEU A 54 5.91 -1.23 -10.36
CA LEU A 54 4.65 -0.65 -9.92
C LEU A 54 4.77 0.87 -9.77
N ALA A 55 5.86 1.35 -9.19
CA ALA A 55 6.12 2.76 -8.88
C ALA A 55 6.35 3.61 -10.13
N SER A 56 6.86 3.01 -11.22
CA SER A 56 7.02 3.70 -12.50
C SER A 56 5.68 3.99 -13.19
N LYS A 57 4.57 3.40 -12.73
CA LYS A 57 3.22 3.68 -13.23
C LYS A 57 2.69 4.96 -12.60
N SER A 58 1.90 5.71 -13.36
CA SER A 58 1.10 6.81 -12.82
C SER A 58 0.03 6.29 -11.84
N SER A 59 -0.51 7.18 -11.00
CA SER A 59 -1.63 6.84 -10.12
C SER A 59 -2.81 6.28 -10.91
N ASP A 60 -3.14 6.86 -12.07
CA ASP A 60 -4.26 6.42 -12.90
C ASP A 60 -4.05 5.03 -13.49
N GLU A 61 -2.82 4.70 -13.92
CA GLU A 61 -2.50 3.35 -14.38
C GLU A 61 -2.64 2.32 -13.26
N ILE A 62 -2.20 2.64 -12.03
CA ILE A 62 -2.37 1.75 -10.88
C ILE A 62 -3.86 1.61 -10.53
N ILE A 63 -4.63 2.71 -10.57
CA ILE A 63 -6.09 2.67 -10.34
C ILE A 63 -6.76 1.76 -11.37
N ASN A 64 -6.35 1.80 -12.64
CA ASN A 64 -6.87 0.90 -13.66
C ASN A 64 -6.56 -0.58 -13.35
N LEU A 65 -5.36 -0.90 -12.84
CA LEU A 65 -5.03 -2.27 -12.38
C LEU A 65 -5.96 -2.75 -11.25
N ILE A 66 -6.40 -1.85 -10.36
CA ILE A 66 -7.36 -2.17 -9.30
C ILE A 66 -8.76 -2.34 -9.88
N ASN A 67 -9.18 -1.46 -10.79
CA ASN A 67 -10.50 -1.49 -11.41
C ASN A 67 -10.75 -2.77 -12.21
N GLU A 68 -9.70 -3.41 -12.73
CA GLU A 68 -9.75 -4.72 -13.37
C GLU A 68 -10.00 -5.88 -12.39
N LYS A 69 -9.82 -5.66 -11.08
CA LYS A 69 -10.14 -6.66 -10.02
C LYS A 69 -11.63 -6.62 -9.67
N ASP A 70 -12.08 -7.70 -9.00
CA ASP A 70 -13.39 -7.72 -8.35
C ASP A 70 -13.58 -6.51 -7.42
N LYS A 71 -14.76 -5.88 -7.47
CA LYS A 71 -15.08 -4.68 -6.65
C LYS A 71 -14.84 -4.88 -5.16
N ALA A 72 -15.08 -6.10 -4.64
CA ALA A 72 -14.84 -6.44 -3.24
C ALA A 72 -13.35 -6.32 -2.84
N HIS A 73 -12.43 -6.33 -3.81
CA HIS A 73 -10.99 -6.24 -3.57
C HIS A 73 -10.47 -4.79 -3.61
N HIS A 74 -11.25 -3.85 -4.16
CA HIS A 74 -10.78 -2.48 -4.40
C HIS A 74 -10.32 -1.79 -3.11
N VAL A 75 -11.16 -1.79 -2.08
CA VAL A 75 -10.84 -1.14 -0.80
C VAL A 75 -9.57 -1.71 -0.14
N PRO A 76 -9.40 -3.04 0.02
CA PRO A 76 -8.14 -3.61 0.49
C PRO A 76 -6.90 -3.19 -0.31
N TYR A 77 -7.00 -3.16 -1.65
CA TYR A 77 -5.89 -2.73 -2.50
C TYR A 77 -5.57 -1.25 -2.32
N LEU A 78 -6.57 -0.38 -2.19
CA LEU A 78 -6.36 1.06 -1.97
C LEU A 78 -5.65 1.32 -0.63
N GLU A 79 -6.05 0.62 0.43
CA GLU A 79 -5.37 0.71 1.73
C GLU A 79 -3.91 0.26 1.61
N LEU A 80 -3.68 -0.90 0.99
CA LEU A 80 -2.37 -1.46 0.77
C LEU A 80 -1.48 -0.49 -0.01
N LEU A 81 -1.96 0.09 -1.10
CA LEU A 81 -1.19 1.02 -1.93
C LEU A 81 -0.87 2.32 -1.17
N GLY A 82 -1.80 2.81 -0.36
CA GLY A 82 -1.55 3.93 0.55
C GLY A 82 -0.41 3.62 1.52
N HIS A 83 -0.45 2.45 2.18
CA HIS A 83 0.63 1.99 3.05
C HIS A 83 1.96 1.81 2.31
N LEU A 84 1.93 1.19 1.13
CA LEU A 84 3.10 0.85 0.33
C LEU A 84 3.90 2.09 -0.08
N PHE A 85 3.24 3.07 -0.71
CA PHE A 85 3.90 4.29 -1.13
C PHE A 85 4.27 5.19 0.05
N TYR A 86 3.46 5.21 1.12
CA TYR A 86 3.81 5.95 2.33
C TYR A 86 5.07 5.38 2.99
N PHE A 87 5.15 4.05 3.13
CA PHE A 87 6.32 3.37 3.67
C PHE A 87 7.57 3.68 2.83
N LYS A 88 7.49 3.52 1.50
CA LYS A 88 8.62 3.80 0.61
C LYS A 88 9.03 5.27 0.59
N ASN A 89 8.09 6.21 0.71
CA ASN A 89 8.40 7.63 0.90
C ASN A 89 9.12 7.91 2.23
N LYS A 90 8.82 7.17 3.31
CA LYS A 90 9.57 7.30 4.57
C LYS A 90 10.99 6.73 4.47
N GLU A 91 11.22 5.73 3.63
CA GLU A 91 12.56 5.16 3.39
C GLU A 91 13.40 6.05 2.46
N ASN A 92 12.80 6.53 1.38
CA ASN A 92 13.43 7.40 0.40
C ASN A 92 12.44 8.50 -0.03
N PRO A 93 12.50 9.69 0.59
CA PRO A 93 11.56 10.78 0.30
C PRO A 93 11.51 11.14 -1.17
N CYS A 94 10.31 11.06 -1.75
CA CYS A 94 10.03 11.31 -3.15
C CYS A 94 8.64 11.92 -3.29
N THR A 95 8.55 13.10 -3.93
CA THR A 95 7.28 13.82 -4.11
C THR A 95 6.24 12.99 -4.86
N ASP A 96 6.67 12.18 -5.83
CA ASP A 96 5.80 11.27 -6.56
C ASP A 96 5.24 10.15 -5.65
N PHE A 97 6.06 9.56 -4.77
CA PHE A 97 5.58 8.58 -3.80
C PHE A 97 4.62 9.22 -2.78
N ALA A 98 4.91 10.45 -2.35
CA ALA A 98 4.05 11.18 -1.45
C ALA A 98 2.68 11.47 -2.09
N ALA A 99 2.67 11.90 -3.36
CA ALA A 99 1.45 12.15 -4.12
C ALA A 99 0.62 10.87 -4.29
N LYS A 100 1.25 9.76 -4.71
CA LYS A 100 0.61 8.45 -4.85
C LYS A 100 0.01 7.96 -3.54
N ALA A 101 0.79 7.99 -2.46
CA ALA A 101 0.32 7.58 -1.13
C ALA A 101 -0.91 8.39 -0.69
N LYS A 102 -0.88 9.72 -0.88
CA LYS A 102 -2.00 10.60 -0.57
C LYS A 102 -3.24 10.23 -1.37
N THR A 103 -3.09 10.08 -2.69
CA THR A 103 -4.20 9.70 -3.59
C THR A 103 -4.86 8.41 -3.14
N PHE A 104 -4.09 7.35 -2.89
CA PHE A 104 -4.67 6.06 -2.50
C PHE A 104 -5.32 6.08 -1.12
N TYR A 105 -4.76 6.80 -0.14
CA TYR A 105 -5.41 6.98 1.15
C TYR A 105 -6.71 7.78 1.06
N GLU A 106 -6.76 8.86 0.28
CA GLU A 106 -7.98 9.65 0.07
C GLU A 106 -9.07 8.79 -0.60
N MET A 107 -8.70 8.03 -1.63
CA MET A 107 -9.61 7.07 -2.29
C MET A 107 -10.08 5.97 -1.33
N TYR A 108 -9.19 5.42 -0.51
CA TYR A 108 -9.53 4.41 0.49
C TYR A 108 -10.57 4.95 1.47
N LEU A 109 -10.35 6.14 2.06
CA LEU A 109 -11.31 6.73 3.00
C LEU A 109 -12.66 6.99 2.34
N GLN A 110 -12.65 7.51 1.11
CA GLN A 110 -13.88 7.78 0.35
C GLN A 110 -14.66 6.50 0.03
N GLN A 111 -13.99 5.42 -0.40
CA GLN A 111 -14.65 4.19 -0.86
C GLN A 111 -15.00 3.23 0.27
N SER A 112 -14.19 3.19 1.33
CA SER A 112 -14.44 2.30 2.49
C SER A 112 -15.59 2.80 3.37
N GLY A 113 -15.83 4.12 3.40
CA GLY A 113 -16.73 4.75 4.38
C GLY A 113 -16.20 4.66 5.81
N ILE A 114 -14.94 4.25 6.01
CA ILE A 114 -14.30 4.10 7.32
C ILE A 114 -13.58 5.39 7.68
N PHE A 115 -13.75 5.81 8.94
CA PHE A 115 -12.91 6.84 9.52
C PHE A 115 -11.67 6.24 10.17
N SER A 116 -10.48 6.72 9.80
CA SER A 116 -9.19 6.26 10.34
C SER A 116 -8.29 7.45 10.67
N MET A 117 -8.19 7.80 11.95
CA MET A 117 -7.29 8.87 12.44
C MET A 117 -5.82 8.67 12.00
N PRO A 118 -5.25 7.45 12.06
CA PRO A 118 -3.89 7.23 11.56
C PRO A 118 -3.73 7.61 10.08
N ILE A 119 -4.68 7.23 9.23
CA ILE A 119 -4.61 7.55 7.80
C ILE A 119 -4.80 9.05 7.56
N VAL A 120 -5.70 9.71 8.29
CA VAL A 120 -5.87 11.17 8.23
C VAL A 120 -4.58 11.90 8.62
N SER A 121 -3.91 11.46 9.70
CA SER A 121 -2.61 12.02 10.11
C SER A 121 -1.57 11.87 9.00
N ARG A 122 -1.46 10.68 8.40
CA ARG A 122 -0.53 10.42 7.30
C ARG A 122 -0.82 11.29 6.07
N ILE A 123 -2.08 11.46 5.69
CA ILE A 123 -2.47 12.36 4.59
C ILE A 123 -1.98 13.79 4.88
N ASN A 124 -2.14 14.29 6.10
CA ASN A 124 -1.69 15.63 6.47
C ASN A 124 -0.16 15.74 6.44
N GLU A 125 0.56 14.73 6.91
CA GLU A 125 2.02 14.66 6.78
C GLU A 125 2.49 14.70 5.32
N LEU A 126 1.79 13.99 4.43
CA LEU A 126 2.10 13.96 3.00
C LEU A 126 1.82 15.31 2.32
N LYS A 127 0.72 15.98 2.68
CA LYS A 127 0.38 17.32 2.17
C LYS A 127 1.42 18.38 2.50
N ALA A 128 2.15 18.23 3.60
CA ALA A 128 3.24 19.14 3.96
C ALA A 128 4.51 18.95 3.10
N GLN A 129 4.58 17.88 2.30
CA GLN A 129 5.72 17.51 1.45
C GLN A 129 5.47 17.75 -0.05
N LEU A 130 4.25 18.12 -0.42
CA LEU A 130 3.78 18.38 -1.78
C LEU A 130 3.63 19.88 -2.02
#